data_AF-A0A2W6RLF6-F1
#
_entry.id   AF-A0A2W6RLF6-F1
#
_cell.length_a   1.000
_cell.length_b   1.000
_cell.length_c   1.000
_cell.angle_alpha   90.00
_cell.angle_beta   90.00
_cell.angle_gamma   90.00
#
_symmetry.space_group_name_H-M   'P 1'
#
loop_
_entity.id
_entity.type
_entity.pdbx_description
1 polymer ?
#
loop_
_entity_poly.entity_id
_entity_poly.type
_entity_poly.pdbx_seq_one_letter_code
_entity_poly.pdbx_strand_id
1 'polypeptide(L)'
;MWDKLTHKANEIKPHLPDDFSRLALDQALASAQTQGPLRGNFFAVAMREVTYMTLHAFAPDEPVMATPGFELVDGQNRPTQAQRLAYWARAGLDPTFVAERLQVELDQPVKTAKAALTELSKRVHFRETTQVGEEAEVVALVGSSFDAFAAMIDAAEATRSEVIEALAEEVNDEALNTFIFDTIDAIAEIASHYSIESVWVDHVAVHQQAPDRLRFVVEGSVSVGLQWGSNSDVRRGDGHQQDENFKFELQFTANTLTPTDFEDVIHRLDLGLWEQDYLEPEPERW
;
A
#
# COMPACT_ATOMS: atom_id res chain seq x y z
N MET A 1 -0.25 -9.56 34.83
CA MET A 1 -0.51 -8.20 34.30
C MET A 1 0.47 -7.91 33.18
N TRP A 2 1.77 -7.98 33.47
CA TRP A 2 2.84 -7.94 32.46
C TRP A 2 2.70 -8.98 31.36
N ASP A 3 2.29 -10.22 31.64
CA ASP A 3 2.07 -11.24 30.59
C ASP A 3 1.11 -10.77 29.48
N LYS A 4 0.06 -10.03 29.84
CA LYS A 4 -0.89 -9.45 28.88
C LYS A 4 -0.23 -8.35 28.03
N LEU A 5 0.65 -7.56 28.63
CA LEU A 5 1.40 -6.52 27.92
C LEU A 5 2.46 -7.12 26.99
N THR A 6 3.12 -8.19 27.42
CA THR A 6 4.04 -8.96 26.58
C THR A 6 3.32 -9.57 25.38
N HIS A 7 2.11 -10.10 25.58
CA HIS A 7 1.28 -10.58 24.48
C HIS A 7 0.96 -9.48 23.47
N LYS A 8 0.48 -8.31 23.94
CA LYS A 8 0.24 -7.12 23.09
C LYS A 8 1.49 -6.67 22.34
N ALA A 9 2.65 -6.67 22.99
CA ALA A 9 3.91 -6.33 22.31
C ALA A 9 4.21 -7.30 21.16
N ASN A 10 3.94 -8.60 21.34
CA ASN A 10 4.12 -9.59 20.28
C ASN A 10 3.09 -9.45 19.15
N GLU A 11 1.88 -8.94 19.42
CA GLU A 11 0.90 -8.58 18.37
C GLU A 11 1.36 -7.37 17.55
N ILE A 12 2.11 -6.44 18.14
CA ILE A 12 2.64 -5.25 17.45
C ILE A 12 3.86 -5.58 16.57
N LYS A 13 4.72 -6.52 16.98
CA LYS A 13 6.00 -6.84 16.32
C LYS A 13 5.92 -7.10 14.80
N PRO A 14 4.89 -7.79 14.26
CA PRO A 14 4.73 -8.00 12.83
C PRO A 14 4.61 -6.70 12.03
N HIS A 15 4.07 -5.64 12.62
CA HIS A 15 3.89 -4.34 11.97
C HIS A 15 5.13 -3.43 12.05
N LEU A 16 6.22 -3.92 12.65
CA LEU A 16 7.47 -3.17 12.79
C LEU A 16 8.41 -3.46 11.62
N PRO A 17 9.08 -2.43 11.08
CA PRO A 17 9.76 -2.50 9.79
C PRO A 17 11.01 -3.38 9.78
N ASP A 18 11.66 -3.60 10.93
CA ASP A 18 12.94 -4.30 11.00
C ASP A 18 13.21 -4.91 12.37
N ASP A 19 14.29 -5.70 12.47
CA ASP A 19 14.69 -6.32 13.73
C ASP A 19 15.11 -5.31 14.80
N PHE A 20 15.59 -4.13 14.38
CA PHE A 20 16.03 -3.09 15.31
C PHE A 20 14.84 -2.41 16.00
N SER A 21 13.76 -2.12 15.28
CA SER A 21 12.49 -1.61 15.84
C SER A 21 11.82 -2.63 16.75
N ARG A 22 11.86 -3.92 16.41
CA ARG A 22 11.39 -5.01 17.30
C ARG A 22 12.22 -5.08 18.58
N LEU A 23 13.54 -4.97 18.47
CA LEU A 23 14.43 -4.87 19.62
C LEU A 23 14.11 -3.62 20.47
N ALA A 24 13.88 -2.47 19.84
CA ALA A 24 13.54 -1.23 20.53
C ALA A 24 12.22 -1.36 21.31
N LEU A 25 11.21 -2.03 20.75
CA LEU A 25 9.96 -2.35 21.45
C LEU A 25 10.21 -3.27 22.67
N ASP A 26 11.02 -4.31 22.51
CA ASP A 26 11.38 -5.20 23.62
C ASP A 26 12.13 -4.46 24.73
N GLN A 27 13.07 -3.58 24.38
CA GLN A 27 13.80 -2.74 25.34
C GLN A 27 12.90 -1.70 26.00
N ALA A 28 11.93 -1.13 25.26
CA ALA A 28 10.92 -0.25 25.83
C ALA A 28 10.16 -0.98 26.93
N LEU A 29 9.62 -2.17 26.62
CA LEU A 29 8.86 -2.97 27.59
C LEU A 29 9.73 -3.39 28.79
N ALA A 30 10.97 -3.81 28.55
CA ALA A 30 11.91 -4.15 29.61
C ALA A 30 12.19 -2.95 30.53
N SER A 31 12.33 -1.74 29.97
CA SER A 31 12.55 -0.53 30.76
C SER A 31 11.39 -0.26 31.72
N ALA A 32 10.15 -0.52 31.32
CA ALA A 32 8.96 -0.37 32.17
C ALA A 32 8.93 -1.35 33.36
N GLN A 33 9.59 -2.51 33.23
CA GLN A 33 9.66 -3.56 34.26
C GLN A 33 10.81 -3.35 35.26
N THR A 34 11.69 -2.38 35.00
CA THR A 34 12.76 -2.02 35.94
C THR A 34 12.22 -1.39 37.22
N GLN A 35 13.10 -1.13 38.18
CA GLN A 35 12.79 -0.36 39.38
C GLN A 35 13.24 1.08 39.19
N GLY A 36 12.43 2.04 39.63
CA GLY A 36 12.82 3.45 39.69
C GLY A 36 11.70 4.40 39.29
N PRO A 37 11.83 5.69 39.68
CA PRO A 37 10.77 6.68 39.52
C PRO A 37 10.51 7.11 38.06
N LEU A 38 11.41 6.77 37.13
CA LEU A 38 11.36 7.22 35.72
C LEU A 38 11.11 6.09 34.72
N ARG A 39 10.87 4.86 35.18
CA ARG A 39 10.75 3.68 34.31
C ARG A 39 9.64 3.82 33.25
N GLY A 40 8.50 4.41 33.61
CA GLY A 40 7.43 4.71 32.66
C GLY A 40 7.83 5.78 31.64
N ASN A 41 8.58 6.82 32.07
CA ASN A 41 9.08 7.86 31.16
C ASN A 41 10.08 7.28 30.14
N PHE A 42 10.97 6.37 30.55
CA PHE A 42 11.88 5.70 29.63
C PHE A 42 11.15 4.83 28.61
N PHE A 43 10.11 4.10 29.06
CA PHE A 43 9.23 3.38 28.16
C PHE A 43 8.57 4.33 27.14
N ALA A 44 8.02 5.45 27.58
CA ALA A 44 7.34 6.41 26.70
C ALA A 44 8.29 7.02 25.66
N VAL A 45 9.52 7.35 26.05
CA VAL A 45 10.57 7.82 25.12
C VAL A 45 10.87 6.73 24.09
N ALA A 46 11.12 5.50 24.53
CA ALA A 46 11.44 4.40 23.62
C ALA A 46 10.27 4.10 22.65
N MET A 47 9.02 4.10 23.13
CA MET A 47 7.84 3.90 22.27
C MET A 47 7.65 5.01 21.23
N ARG A 48 7.99 6.26 21.58
CA ARG A 48 7.98 7.36 20.60
C ARG A 48 8.99 7.12 19.49
N GLU A 49 10.17 6.61 19.82
CA GLU A 49 11.18 6.27 18.82
C GLU A 49 10.76 5.07 17.97
N VAL A 50 10.19 4.02 18.57
CA VAL A 50 9.58 2.90 17.82
C VAL A 50 8.56 3.44 16.80
N THR A 51 7.68 4.35 17.24
CA THR A 51 6.69 4.97 16.36
C THR A 51 7.31 5.82 15.27
N TYR A 52 8.35 6.59 15.59
CA TYR A 52 9.08 7.35 14.59
C TYR A 52 9.74 6.45 13.55
N MET A 53 10.41 5.37 13.98
CA MET A 53 11.07 4.42 13.09
C MET A 53 10.08 3.74 12.15
N THR A 54 8.94 3.27 12.68
CA THR A 54 7.86 2.68 11.88
C THR A 54 7.37 3.66 10.82
N LEU A 55 7.01 4.89 11.22
CA LEU A 55 6.50 5.89 10.29
C LEU A 55 7.55 6.36 9.29
N HIS A 56 8.82 6.44 9.68
CA HIS A 56 9.92 6.83 8.80
C HIS A 56 10.22 5.76 7.75
N ALA A 57 10.10 4.48 8.10
CA ALA A 57 10.27 3.38 7.16
C ALA A 57 9.20 3.40 6.06
N PHE A 58 7.93 3.63 6.43
CA PHE A 58 6.82 3.67 5.46
C PHE A 58 6.67 5.01 4.74
N ALA A 59 7.12 6.11 5.34
CA ALA A 59 7.03 7.44 4.79
C ALA A 59 8.34 8.21 5.06
N PRO A 60 9.40 7.97 4.27
CA PRO A 60 10.70 8.63 4.42
C PRO A 60 10.63 10.14 4.16
N ASP A 61 11.70 10.86 4.49
CA ASP A 61 11.71 12.32 4.44
C ASP A 61 11.49 12.85 3.01
N GLU A 62 12.29 12.38 2.05
CA GLU A 62 12.29 12.89 0.68
C GLU A 62 10.93 12.73 -0.03
N PRO A 63 10.28 11.54 -0.05
CA PRO A 63 8.97 11.37 -0.71
C PRO A 63 7.85 12.19 -0.05
N VAL A 64 7.84 12.26 1.28
CA VAL A 64 6.85 13.05 2.02
C VAL A 64 7.02 14.54 1.72
N MET A 65 8.27 15.02 1.66
CA MET A 65 8.59 16.41 1.33
C MET A 65 8.31 16.77 -0.13
N ALA A 66 8.33 15.78 -1.04
CA ALA A 66 8.01 15.95 -2.45
C ALA A 66 6.49 16.02 -2.71
N THR A 67 5.65 15.70 -1.73
CA THR A 67 4.19 15.71 -1.89
C THR A 67 3.68 17.15 -2.11
N PRO A 68 2.81 17.40 -3.11
CA PRO A 68 2.23 18.72 -3.30
C PRO A 68 1.48 19.22 -2.06
N GLY A 69 1.65 20.51 -1.75
CA GLY A 69 1.10 21.12 -0.55
C GLY A 69 1.80 20.74 0.76
N PHE A 70 2.93 20.04 0.71
CA PHE A 70 3.75 19.81 1.91
C PHE A 70 4.36 21.13 2.42
N GLU A 71 4.19 21.39 3.72
CA GLU A 71 4.81 22.51 4.42
C GLU A 71 5.53 22.02 5.67
N LEU A 72 6.75 22.52 5.90
CA LEU A 72 7.45 22.29 7.16
C LEU A 72 6.78 23.09 8.26
N VAL A 73 6.62 22.46 9.43
CA VAL A 73 6.24 23.17 10.64
C VAL A 73 7.42 24.06 11.07
N ASP A 74 7.14 25.32 11.41
CA ASP A 74 8.14 26.29 11.85
C ASP A 74 9.12 25.71 12.87
N GLY A 75 10.42 25.86 12.59
CA GLY A 75 11.50 25.38 13.44
C GLY A 75 11.81 23.88 13.31
N GLN A 76 11.16 23.15 12.40
CA GLN A 76 11.48 21.77 12.07
C GLN A 76 12.15 21.66 10.70
N ASN A 77 13.02 20.65 10.54
CA ASN A 77 13.71 20.34 9.29
C ASN A 77 13.30 18.98 8.69
N ARG A 78 12.29 18.33 9.28
CA ARG A 78 11.81 17.01 8.88
C ARG A 78 10.28 16.96 8.95
N PRO A 79 9.62 16.09 8.17
CA PRO A 79 8.21 15.82 8.31
C PRO A 79 7.86 15.35 9.73
N THR A 80 6.76 15.90 10.24
CA THR A 80 6.17 15.45 11.50
C THR A 80 5.65 14.01 11.36
N GLN A 81 5.53 13.30 12.49
CA GLN A 81 4.91 11.97 12.51
C GLN A 81 3.46 12.00 11.93
N ALA A 82 2.72 13.10 12.15
CA ALA A 82 1.37 13.26 11.61
C ALA A 82 1.35 13.41 10.07
N GLN A 83 2.35 14.08 9.50
CA GLN A 83 2.51 14.20 8.04
C GLN A 83 2.89 12.85 7.42
N ARG A 84 3.80 12.10 8.05
CA ARG A 84 4.17 10.74 7.62
C ARG A 84 2.98 9.78 7.64
N LEU A 85 2.21 9.82 8.71
CA LEU A 85 1.02 8.99 8.86
C LEU A 85 -0.01 9.30 7.76
N ALA A 86 -0.25 10.58 7.49
CA ALA A 86 -1.14 10.99 6.40
C ALA A 86 -0.60 10.57 5.02
N TYR A 87 0.70 10.67 4.79
CA TYR A 87 1.34 10.18 3.56
C TYR A 87 1.15 8.68 3.39
N TRP A 88 1.49 7.89 4.41
CA TRP A 88 1.40 6.44 4.39
C TRP A 88 -0.04 5.95 4.19
N ALA A 89 -1.00 6.54 4.91
CA ALA A 89 -2.42 6.23 4.82
C ALA A 89 -3.02 6.48 3.42
N ARG A 90 -2.42 7.39 2.63
CA ARG A 90 -2.84 7.70 1.25
C ARG A 90 -2.03 6.96 0.18
N ALA A 91 -1.23 5.99 0.58
CA ALA A 91 -0.28 5.32 -0.30
C ALA A 91 0.72 6.23 -1.03
N GLY A 92 1.10 7.34 -0.39
CA GLY A 92 2.00 8.33 -0.98
C GLY A 92 1.38 9.15 -2.11
N LEU A 93 0.09 8.98 -2.38
CA LEU A 93 -0.64 9.74 -3.38
C LEU A 93 -0.83 11.20 -2.97
N ASP A 94 -0.95 12.04 -4.00
CA ASP A 94 -1.29 13.44 -3.87
C ASP A 94 -2.64 13.64 -3.13
N PRO A 95 -2.74 14.56 -2.15
CA PRO A 95 -3.98 14.76 -1.39
C PRO A 95 -5.16 15.17 -2.27
N THR A 96 -4.91 16.00 -3.28
CA THR A 96 -5.94 16.51 -4.18
C THR A 96 -6.41 15.41 -5.11
N PHE A 97 -5.49 14.57 -5.62
CA PHE A 97 -5.84 13.40 -6.40
C PHE A 97 -6.77 12.44 -5.61
N VAL A 98 -6.42 12.13 -4.36
CA VAL A 98 -7.24 11.22 -3.54
C VAL A 98 -8.63 11.81 -3.25
N ALA A 99 -8.71 13.11 -2.92
CA ALA A 99 -9.98 13.74 -2.58
C ALA A 99 -10.87 14.01 -3.79
N GLU A 100 -10.31 14.54 -4.88
CA GLU A 100 -11.08 15.03 -6.03
C GLU A 100 -11.30 13.95 -7.09
N ARG A 101 -10.32 13.06 -7.30
CA ARG A 101 -10.37 12.04 -8.35
C ARG A 101 -10.84 10.69 -7.81
N LEU A 102 -10.21 10.20 -6.73
CA LEU A 102 -10.63 8.94 -6.10
C LEU A 102 -11.88 9.09 -5.22
N GLN A 103 -12.25 10.32 -4.85
CA GLN A 103 -13.41 10.63 -4.01
C GLN A 103 -13.39 9.90 -2.65
N VAL A 104 -12.19 9.64 -2.11
CA VAL A 104 -12.01 8.99 -0.82
C VAL A 104 -11.95 10.02 0.31
N GLU A 105 -12.85 9.90 1.28
CA GLU A 105 -12.94 10.78 2.45
C GLU A 105 -11.90 10.41 3.51
N LEU A 106 -10.74 11.07 3.44
CA LEU A 106 -9.61 10.79 4.33
C LEU A 106 -9.75 11.34 5.74
N ASP A 107 -10.67 12.28 5.95
CA ASP A 107 -10.67 13.13 7.14
C ASP A 107 -10.89 12.35 8.43
N GLN A 108 -11.79 11.36 8.45
CA GLN A 108 -12.15 10.66 9.68
C GLN A 108 -11.15 9.55 10.06
N PRO A 109 -10.71 8.67 9.15
CA PRO A 109 -9.68 7.68 9.43
C PRO A 109 -8.31 8.30 9.77
N VAL A 110 -7.84 9.29 8.99
CA VAL A 110 -6.56 9.98 9.24
C VAL A 110 -6.60 10.76 10.55
N LYS A 111 -7.73 11.37 10.90
CA LYS A 111 -7.91 12.04 12.20
C LYS A 111 -7.85 11.06 13.36
N THR A 112 -8.42 9.88 13.22
CA THR A 112 -8.33 8.80 14.22
C THR A 112 -6.88 8.37 14.42
N ALA A 113 -6.15 8.16 13.34
CA ALA A 113 -4.73 7.80 13.37
C ALA A 113 -3.87 8.92 14.01
N LYS A 114 -4.11 10.20 13.66
CA LYS A 114 -3.45 11.37 14.28
C LYS A 114 -3.77 11.52 15.77
N ALA A 115 -5.00 11.23 16.18
CA ALA A 115 -5.39 11.29 17.59
C ALA A 115 -4.61 10.24 18.40
N ALA A 116 -4.48 9.02 17.88
CA ALA A 116 -3.70 7.95 18.51
C ALA A 116 -2.22 8.35 18.69
N LEU A 117 -1.60 8.94 17.66
CA LEU A 117 -0.23 9.47 17.72
C LEU A 117 -0.05 10.59 18.75
N THR A 118 -1.06 11.47 18.85
CA THR A 118 -1.07 12.57 19.82
C THR A 118 -1.15 12.04 21.24
N GLU A 119 -1.99 11.05 21.50
CA GLU A 119 -2.10 10.38 22.81
C GLU A 119 -0.79 9.72 23.23
N LEU A 120 -0.07 9.10 22.29
CA LEU A 120 1.25 8.54 22.55
C LEU A 120 2.28 9.64 22.90
N SER A 121 2.27 10.74 22.15
CA SER A 121 3.23 11.85 22.29
C SER A 121 3.09 12.61 23.62
N LYS A 122 1.89 12.69 24.20
CA LYS A 122 1.63 13.38 25.48
C LYS A 122 2.45 12.85 26.66
N ARG A 123 3.00 11.65 26.56
CA ARG A 123 3.54 10.88 27.69
C ARG A 123 5.06 10.97 27.82
N VAL A 124 5.71 11.77 26.97
CA VAL A 124 7.16 11.79 26.79
C VAL A 124 7.85 12.94 27.55
N HIS A 125 7.11 13.99 27.94
CA HIS A 125 7.69 15.15 28.61
C HIS A 125 7.81 14.93 30.12
N PHE A 126 9.03 14.72 30.63
CA PHE A 126 9.29 14.59 32.06
C PHE A 126 9.74 15.91 32.72
N ARG A 127 9.07 16.28 33.82
CA ARG A 127 9.40 17.32 34.80
C ARG A 127 9.28 16.69 36.20
N GLU A 128 9.69 17.41 37.24
CA GLU A 128 9.63 16.91 38.63
C GLU A 128 8.22 16.44 39.04
N THR A 129 7.17 17.00 38.43
CA THR A 129 5.75 16.67 38.66
C THR A 129 5.18 15.58 37.73
N THR A 130 5.96 14.97 36.84
CA THR A 130 5.46 14.03 35.82
C THR A 130 6.25 12.71 35.79
N GLN A 131 6.84 12.34 36.92
CA GLN A 131 7.50 11.05 37.11
C GLN A 131 6.45 9.95 37.07
N VAL A 132 6.71 8.89 36.29
CA VAL A 132 5.83 7.72 36.19
C VAL A 132 6.62 6.49 36.65
N GLY A 133 6.50 6.19 37.94
CA GLY A 133 7.22 5.11 38.61
C GLY A 133 6.33 4.10 39.33
N GLU A 134 5.11 4.47 39.70
CA GLU A 134 4.14 3.60 40.38
C GLU A 134 3.68 2.47 39.43
N GLU A 135 3.51 1.26 39.95
CA GLU A 135 3.28 0.06 39.13
C GLU A 135 1.98 0.14 38.33
N ALA A 136 0.87 0.55 38.95
CA ALA A 136 -0.40 0.66 38.25
C ALA A 136 -0.36 1.75 37.18
N GLU A 137 0.29 2.89 37.46
CA GLU A 137 0.50 3.97 36.49
C GLU A 137 1.35 3.52 35.29
N VAL A 138 2.46 2.82 35.55
CA VAL A 138 3.35 2.31 34.48
C VAL A 138 2.64 1.27 33.63
N VAL A 139 1.91 0.33 34.22
CA VAL A 139 1.15 -0.67 33.46
C VAL A 139 0.07 0.01 32.60
N ALA A 140 -0.67 0.96 33.16
CA ALA A 140 -1.69 1.71 32.42
C ALA A 140 -1.06 2.48 31.26
N LEU A 141 0.12 3.08 31.48
CA LEU A 141 0.90 3.75 30.47
C LEU A 141 1.28 2.81 29.32
N VAL A 142 1.84 1.65 29.64
CA VAL A 142 2.26 0.65 28.64
C VAL A 142 1.06 0.15 27.82
N GLY A 143 0.00 -0.29 28.51
CA GLY A 143 -1.19 -0.84 27.85
C GLY A 143 -1.82 0.14 26.87
N SER A 144 -2.07 1.38 27.30
CA SER A 144 -2.68 2.38 26.43
C SER A 144 -1.74 2.93 25.35
N SER A 145 -0.42 2.81 25.51
CA SER A 145 0.53 3.12 24.43
C SER A 145 0.50 2.05 23.33
N PHE A 146 0.38 0.77 23.71
CA PHE A 146 0.17 -0.32 22.74
C PHE A 146 -1.18 -0.20 22.05
N ASP A 147 -2.25 0.09 22.78
CA ASP A 147 -3.58 0.29 22.18
C ASP A 147 -3.58 1.47 21.20
N ALA A 148 -2.92 2.58 21.55
CA ALA A 148 -2.77 3.73 20.65
C ALA A 148 -1.93 3.39 19.42
N PHE A 149 -0.82 2.68 19.58
CA PHE A 149 0.01 2.26 18.45
C PHE A 149 -0.76 1.35 17.49
N ALA A 150 -1.44 0.33 18.01
CA ALA A 150 -2.26 -0.58 17.20
C ALA A 150 -3.37 0.18 16.47
N ALA A 151 -4.14 1.01 17.18
CA ALA A 151 -5.20 1.81 16.57
C ALA A 151 -4.69 2.78 15.48
N MET A 152 -3.45 3.27 15.61
CA MET A 152 -2.82 4.10 14.58
C MET A 152 -2.52 3.28 13.31
N ILE A 153 -1.96 2.07 13.46
CA ILE A 153 -1.66 1.17 12.33
C ILE A 153 -2.97 0.76 11.65
N ASP A 154 -3.95 0.27 12.42
CA ASP A 154 -5.24 -0.19 11.88
C ASP A 154 -5.95 0.91 11.10
N ALA A 155 -5.98 2.14 11.63
CA ALA A 155 -6.61 3.26 10.95
C ALA A 155 -5.88 3.65 9.66
N ALA A 156 -4.55 3.60 9.64
CA ALA A 156 -3.75 3.89 8.46
C ALA A 156 -3.91 2.82 7.37
N GLU A 157 -3.90 1.54 7.76
CA GLU A 157 -4.10 0.41 6.84
C GLU A 157 -5.51 0.40 6.26
N ALA A 158 -6.55 0.65 7.07
CA ALA A 158 -7.92 0.76 6.58
C ALA A 158 -8.07 1.88 5.53
N THR A 159 -7.54 3.07 5.83
CA THR A 159 -7.53 4.19 4.87
C THR A 159 -6.80 3.83 3.60
N ARG A 160 -5.64 3.19 3.74
CA ARG A 160 -4.80 2.81 2.60
C ARG A 160 -5.52 1.81 1.71
N SER A 161 -6.22 0.84 2.28
CA SER A 161 -7.00 -0.14 1.52
C SER A 161 -8.11 0.53 0.71
N GLU A 162 -8.86 1.47 1.30
CA GLU A 162 -9.89 2.24 0.57
C GLU A 162 -9.29 3.03 -0.60
N VAL A 163 -8.13 3.67 -0.38
CA VAL A 163 -7.41 4.41 -1.44
C VAL A 163 -6.93 3.50 -2.56
N ILE A 164 -6.39 2.33 -2.21
CA ILE A 164 -5.88 1.35 -3.19
C ILE A 164 -7.02 0.76 -4.02
N GLU A 165 -8.16 0.46 -3.38
CA GLU A 165 -9.35 -0.03 -4.07
C GLU A 165 -9.90 1.02 -5.06
N ALA A 166 -10.05 2.26 -4.62
CA ALA A 166 -10.50 3.34 -5.51
C ALA A 166 -9.49 3.61 -6.66
N LEU A 167 -8.19 3.51 -6.39
CA LEU A 167 -7.17 3.65 -7.42
C LEU A 167 -7.21 2.50 -8.44
N ALA A 168 -7.47 1.28 -7.99
CA ALA A 168 -7.61 0.12 -8.86
C ALA A 168 -8.80 0.29 -9.83
N GLU A 169 -9.92 0.83 -9.35
CA GLU A 169 -11.08 1.19 -10.17
C GLU A 169 -10.75 2.30 -11.18
N GLU A 170 -10.05 3.36 -10.76
CA GLU A 170 -9.63 4.45 -11.65
C GLU A 170 -8.68 3.97 -12.77
N VAL A 171 -7.76 3.07 -12.44
CA VAL A 171 -6.77 2.53 -13.38
C VAL A 171 -7.40 1.55 -14.36
N ASN A 172 -8.48 0.86 -13.99
CA ASN A 172 -9.18 -0.08 -14.85
C ASN A 172 -9.52 0.51 -16.23
N ASP A 173 -10.05 1.73 -16.25
CA ASP A 173 -10.48 2.38 -17.50
C ASP A 173 -9.30 2.74 -18.41
N GLU A 174 -8.17 3.18 -17.84
CA GLU A 174 -6.97 3.55 -18.61
C GLU A 174 -6.19 2.30 -19.07
N ALA A 175 -6.14 1.25 -18.24
CA ALA A 175 -5.51 -0.03 -18.56
C ALA A 175 -6.23 -0.73 -19.72
N LEU A 176 -7.57 -0.67 -19.75
CA LEU A 176 -8.38 -1.17 -20.86
C LEU A 176 -8.00 -0.52 -22.20
N ASN A 177 -7.88 0.81 -22.23
CA ASN A 177 -7.49 1.53 -23.44
C ASN A 177 -6.09 1.12 -23.92
N THR A 178 -5.13 1.03 -23.00
CA THR A 178 -3.76 0.63 -23.31
C THR A 178 -3.69 -0.80 -23.86
N PHE A 179 -4.41 -1.74 -23.24
CA PHE A 179 -4.45 -3.14 -23.69
C PHE A 179 -5.05 -3.33 -25.08
N ILE A 180 -6.10 -2.58 -25.44
CA ILE A 180 -6.77 -2.74 -26.73
C ILE A 180 -5.79 -2.53 -27.89
N PHE A 181 -4.89 -1.55 -27.79
CA PHE A 181 -3.94 -1.24 -28.87
C PHE A 181 -2.88 -2.32 -29.06
N ASP A 182 -2.32 -2.88 -27.98
CA ASP A 182 -1.27 -3.90 -28.10
C ASP A 182 -1.83 -5.29 -28.45
N THR A 183 -3.06 -5.57 -28.02
CA THR A 183 -3.77 -6.82 -28.35
C THR A 183 -4.04 -6.97 -29.84
N ILE A 184 -4.30 -5.86 -30.52
CA ILE A 184 -4.47 -5.79 -31.99
C ILE A 184 -3.24 -6.37 -32.71
N ASP A 185 -2.03 -6.10 -32.21
CA ASP A 185 -0.79 -6.57 -32.85
C ASP A 185 -0.58 -8.07 -32.62
N ALA A 186 -0.77 -8.56 -31.38
CA ALA A 186 -0.62 -9.98 -31.07
C ALA A 186 -1.64 -10.88 -31.81
N ILE A 187 -2.89 -10.43 -31.93
CA ILE A 187 -3.94 -11.20 -32.64
C ILE A 187 -3.71 -11.20 -34.15
N ALA A 188 -3.15 -10.13 -34.71
CA ALA A 188 -2.83 -10.05 -36.13
C ALA A 188 -1.82 -11.14 -36.58
N GLU A 189 -1.02 -11.70 -35.66
CA GLU A 189 -0.09 -12.79 -35.96
C GLU A 189 -0.78 -14.15 -36.18
N ILE A 190 -1.97 -14.36 -35.59
CA ILE A 190 -2.64 -15.66 -35.59
C ILE A 190 -3.80 -15.78 -36.58
N ALA A 191 -4.37 -14.67 -37.04
CA ALA A 191 -5.50 -14.68 -37.98
C ALA A 191 -5.40 -13.59 -39.06
N SER A 192 -5.90 -13.90 -40.27
CA SER A 192 -5.84 -12.97 -41.41
C SER A 192 -6.80 -11.78 -41.29
N HIS A 193 -7.89 -11.96 -40.54
CA HIS A 193 -8.81 -10.92 -40.13
C HIS A 193 -9.27 -11.24 -38.71
N TYR A 194 -9.54 -10.22 -37.91
CA TYR A 194 -10.07 -10.39 -36.57
C TYR A 194 -10.97 -9.20 -36.17
N SER A 195 -11.75 -9.40 -35.12
CA SER A 195 -12.48 -8.35 -34.43
C SER A 195 -12.41 -8.56 -32.92
N ILE A 196 -12.06 -7.51 -32.18
CA ILE A 196 -12.22 -7.50 -30.72
C ILE A 196 -13.70 -7.31 -30.43
N GLU A 197 -14.30 -8.27 -29.75
CA GLU A 197 -15.73 -8.24 -29.41
C GLU A 197 -15.94 -7.61 -28.03
N SER A 198 -15.14 -8.04 -27.05
CA SER A 198 -15.21 -7.52 -25.69
C SER A 198 -13.89 -7.71 -24.96
N VAL A 199 -13.59 -6.80 -24.03
CA VAL A 199 -12.46 -6.88 -23.09
C VAL A 199 -13.03 -6.75 -21.69
N TRP A 200 -12.58 -7.61 -20.79
CA TRP A 200 -12.99 -7.67 -19.39
C TRP A 200 -11.75 -7.64 -18.53
N VAL A 201 -11.76 -6.83 -17.49
CA VAL A 201 -10.78 -6.91 -16.41
C VAL A 201 -11.42 -7.71 -15.29
N ASP A 202 -10.74 -8.77 -14.88
CA ASP A 202 -11.16 -9.66 -13.80
C ASP A 202 -10.63 -9.12 -12.45
N HIS A 203 -9.40 -8.58 -12.45
CA HIS A 203 -8.71 -8.17 -11.23
C HIS A 203 -7.64 -7.10 -11.50
N VAL A 204 -7.49 -6.15 -10.58
CA VAL A 204 -6.40 -5.16 -10.57
C VAL A 204 -5.73 -5.22 -9.19
N ALA A 205 -4.47 -5.61 -9.16
CA ALA A 205 -3.63 -5.57 -7.97
C ALA A 205 -2.73 -4.34 -7.99
N VAL A 206 -2.68 -3.58 -6.89
CA VAL A 206 -1.77 -2.45 -6.72
C VAL A 206 -0.81 -2.73 -5.57
N HIS A 207 0.49 -2.67 -5.86
CA HIS A 207 1.55 -2.95 -4.90
C HIS A 207 2.45 -1.73 -4.74
N GLN A 208 2.84 -1.41 -3.50
CA GLN A 208 3.87 -0.42 -3.25
C GLN A 208 5.25 -1.04 -3.53
N GLN A 209 5.99 -0.53 -4.50
CA GLN A 209 7.37 -0.98 -4.77
C GLN A 209 8.40 -0.13 -4.04
N ALA A 210 8.15 1.17 -3.96
CA ALA A 210 8.93 2.13 -3.21
C ALA A 210 7.99 3.22 -2.68
N PRO A 211 8.40 4.07 -1.72
CA PRO A 211 7.52 5.09 -1.14
C PRO A 211 6.82 6.01 -2.15
N ASP A 212 7.41 6.23 -3.33
CA ASP A 212 6.93 7.09 -4.41
C ASP A 212 6.58 6.31 -5.71
N ARG A 213 6.61 4.96 -5.65
CA ARG A 213 6.36 4.09 -6.82
C ARG A 213 5.36 2.98 -6.53
N LEU A 214 4.39 2.84 -7.43
CA LEU A 214 3.39 1.79 -7.44
C LEU A 214 3.64 0.85 -8.61
N ARG A 215 3.35 -0.45 -8.41
CA ARG A 215 3.25 -1.45 -9.47
C ARG A 215 1.82 -1.94 -9.55
N PHE A 216 1.33 -2.04 -10.77
CA PHE A 216 0.01 -2.55 -11.09
C PHE A 216 0.15 -3.89 -11.79
N VAL A 217 -0.75 -4.81 -11.47
CA VAL A 217 -0.96 -6.05 -12.20
C VAL A 217 -2.43 -6.15 -12.53
N VAL A 218 -2.78 -6.12 -13.81
CA VAL A 218 -4.16 -6.21 -14.29
C VAL A 218 -4.33 -7.54 -14.99
N GLU A 219 -5.30 -8.33 -14.56
CA GLU A 219 -5.65 -9.61 -15.15
C GLU A 219 -7.05 -9.53 -15.75
N GLY A 220 -7.23 -10.16 -16.91
CA GLY A 220 -8.51 -10.10 -17.59
C GLY A 220 -8.65 -11.07 -18.75
N SER A 221 -9.66 -10.84 -19.58
CA SER A 221 -9.93 -11.64 -20.78
C SER A 221 -10.39 -10.79 -21.94
N VAL A 222 -10.04 -11.24 -23.15
CA VAL A 222 -10.50 -10.65 -24.40
C VAL A 222 -11.21 -11.70 -25.25
N SER A 223 -12.43 -11.39 -25.67
CA SER A 223 -13.20 -12.18 -26.64
C SER A 223 -12.93 -11.63 -28.03
N VAL A 224 -12.50 -12.49 -28.94
CA VAL A 224 -12.18 -12.13 -30.32
C VAL A 224 -12.81 -13.08 -31.32
N GLY A 225 -13.33 -12.51 -32.39
CA GLY A 225 -13.70 -13.24 -33.60
C GLY A 225 -12.48 -13.33 -34.51
N LEU A 226 -12.07 -14.54 -34.87
CA LEU A 226 -10.94 -14.83 -35.75
C LEU A 226 -11.43 -15.34 -37.10
N GLN A 227 -10.77 -14.92 -38.17
CA GLN A 227 -11.06 -15.41 -39.52
C GLN A 227 -9.78 -15.71 -40.32
N TRP A 228 -9.77 -16.91 -40.91
CA TRP A 228 -8.76 -17.37 -41.85
C TRP A 228 -9.34 -17.42 -43.27
N GLY A 229 -8.72 -16.65 -44.16
CA GLY A 229 -9.21 -16.46 -45.53
C GLY A 229 -10.11 -15.23 -45.66
N SER A 230 -10.37 -14.84 -46.91
CA SER A 230 -11.27 -13.73 -47.22
C SER A 230 -12.74 -14.10 -46.98
N ASN A 231 -13.62 -13.10 -46.96
CA ASN A 231 -15.08 -13.33 -46.91
C ASN A 231 -15.59 -14.21 -48.08
N SER A 232 -14.86 -14.23 -49.20
CA SER A 232 -15.19 -15.13 -50.30
C SER A 232 -14.79 -16.58 -50.01
N ASP A 233 -13.66 -16.80 -49.34
CA ASP A 233 -13.16 -18.14 -49.00
C ASP A 233 -14.07 -18.78 -47.97
N VAL A 234 -14.44 -18.03 -46.92
CA VAL A 234 -15.44 -18.45 -45.94
C VAL A 234 -16.76 -18.84 -46.62
N ARG A 235 -17.26 -18.03 -47.56
CA ARG A 235 -18.52 -18.32 -48.28
C ARG A 235 -18.44 -19.57 -49.16
N ARG A 236 -17.27 -19.90 -49.69
CA ARG A 236 -17.04 -21.10 -50.51
C ARG A 236 -16.77 -22.35 -49.66
N GLY A 237 -16.56 -22.19 -48.35
CA GLY A 237 -16.16 -23.26 -47.44
C GLY A 237 -14.64 -23.50 -47.41
N ASP A 238 -13.86 -22.64 -48.06
CA ASP A 238 -12.39 -22.71 -48.11
C ASP A 238 -11.72 -21.87 -46.99
N GLY A 239 -12.51 -21.08 -46.26
CA GLY A 239 -12.08 -20.29 -45.10
C GLY A 239 -12.69 -20.79 -43.80
N HIS A 240 -12.20 -20.26 -42.67
CA HIS A 240 -12.65 -20.63 -41.33
C HIS A 240 -12.91 -19.38 -40.47
N GLN A 241 -13.92 -19.46 -39.61
CA GLN A 241 -14.23 -18.45 -38.60
C GLN A 241 -14.40 -19.14 -37.25
N GLN A 242 -13.87 -18.51 -36.21
CA GLN A 242 -13.95 -19.03 -34.86
C GLN A 242 -13.92 -17.90 -33.84
N ASP A 243 -14.72 -18.02 -32.79
CA ASP A 243 -14.67 -17.13 -31.64
C ASP A 243 -13.75 -17.75 -30.58
N GLU A 244 -12.84 -16.95 -30.04
CA GLU A 244 -11.86 -17.37 -29.04
C GLU A 244 -11.82 -16.38 -27.88
N ASN A 245 -11.50 -16.89 -26.69
CA ASN A 245 -11.28 -16.09 -25.50
C ASN A 245 -9.85 -16.28 -25.00
N PHE A 246 -9.11 -15.19 -24.90
CA PHE A 246 -7.73 -15.21 -24.42
C PHE A 246 -7.62 -14.50 -23.08
N LYS A 247 -6.91 -15.11 -22.13
CA LYS A 247 -6.56 -14.47 -20.87
C LYS A 247 -5.41 -13.49 -21.10
N PHE A 248 -5.40 -12.39 -20.36
CA PHE A 248 -4.30 -11.44 -20.43
C PHE A 248 -3.82 -10.99 -19.07
N GLU A 249 -2.58 -10.54 -19.04
CA GLU A 249 -1.95 -9.87 -17.91
C GLU A 249 -1.26 -8.59 -18.41
N LEU A 250 -1.48 -7.49 -17.73
CA LEU A 250 -0.75 -6.24 -17.90
C LEU A 250 0.02 -5.95 -16.63
N GLN A 251 1.27 -5.54 -16.77
CA GLN A 251 2.04 -5.01 -15.66
C GLN A 251 2.58 -3.65 -16.04
N PHE A 252 2.50 -2.69 -15.13
CA PHE A 252 3.11 -1.38 -15.31
C PHE A 252 3.43 -0.76 -13.96
N THR A 253 4.23 0.29 -13.98
CA THR A 253 4.55 1.09 -12.80
C THR A 253 4.07 2.52 -12.98
N ALA A 254 3.85 3.23 -11.88
CA ALA A 254 3.55 4.66 -11.91
C ALA A 254 4.17 5.37 -10.70
N ASN A 255 4.42 6.66 -10.85
CA ASN A 255 4.79 7.53 -9.72
C ASN A 255 3.54 7.83 -8.87
N THR A 256 3.66 7.91 -7.55
CA THR A 256 2.50 8.20 -6.68
C THR A 256 1.92 9.60 -6.89
N LEU A 257 2.69 10.54 -7.45
CA LEU A 257 2.22 11.88 -7.79
C LEU A 257 1.48 11.93 -9.14
N THR A 258 1.73 10.95 -10.00
CA THR A 258 1.09 10.80 -11.32
C THR A 258 0.67 9.34 -11.52
N PRO A 259 -0.25 8.82 -10.70
CA PRO A 259 -0.52 7.37 -10.61
C PRO A 259 -1.23 6.79 -11.85
N THR A 260 -1.65 7.65 -12.79
CA THR A 260 -2.24 7.29 -14.08
C THR A 260 -1.25 7.39 -15.24
N ASP A 261 -0.03 7.90 -15.00
CA ASP A 261 1.01 8.00 -16.03
C ASP A 261 1.84 6.72 -15.99
N PHE A 262 1.46 5.75 -16.83
CA PHE A 262 2.05 4.41 -16.81
C PHE A 262 3.44 4.36 -17.44
N GLU A 263 4.35 3.68 -16.75
CA GLU A 263 5.75 3.43 -17.13
C GLU A 263 6.00 1.92 -17.18
N ASP A 264 7.00 1.48 -17.94
CA ASP A 264 7.46 0.09 -18.01
C ASP A 264 6.33 -0.94 -18.28
N VAL A 265 5.44 -0.61 -19.23
CA VAL A 265 4.27 -1.43 -19.54
C VAL A 265 4.68 -2.75 -20.20
N ILE A 266 4.25 -3.86 -19.62
CA ILE A 266 4.46 -5.23 -20.09
C ILE A 266 3.09 -5.85 -20.35
N HIS A 267 2.93 -6.37 -21.56
CA HIS A 267 1.70 -7.00 -22.02
C HIS A 267 1.93 -8.50 -22.21
N ARG A 268 0.99 -9.31 -21.74
CA ARG A 268 0.98 -10.76 -21.97
C ARG A 268 -0.41 -11.23 -22.35
N LEU A 269 -0.51 -11.97 -23.44
CA LEU A 269 -1.73 -12.60 -23.92
C LEU A 269 -1.53 -14.11 -23.95
N ASP A 270 -2.44 -14.86 -23.35
CA ASP A 270 -2.47 -16.32 -23.41
C ASP A 270 -3.14 -16.79 -24.69
N LEU A 271 -2.32 -17.08 -25.70
CA LEU A 271 -2.75 -17.70 -26.95
C LEU A 271 -2.75 -19.24 -26.88
N GLY A 272 -2.76 -19.83 -25.68
CA GLY A 272 -2.66 -21.28 -25.47
C GLY A 272 -1.21 -21.79 -25.52
N LEU A 273 -0.23 -20.91 -25.31
CA LEU A 273 1.21 -21.22 -25.31
C LEU A 273 1.80 -21.29 -23.88
N TRP A 274 0.97 -21.12 -22.85
CA TRP A 274 1.41 -20.96 -21.44
C TRP A 274 1.85 -22.27 -20.76
N GLU A 275 1.75 -23.42 -21.41
CA GLU A 275 2.14 -24.72 -20.82
C GLU A 275 3.67 -24.95 -20.72
N GLN A 276 4.54 -24.00 -21.12
CA GLN A 276 6.00 -24.26 -21.12
C GLN A 276 6.84 -23.53 -20.08
N ASP A 277 6.38 -22.45 -19.44
CA ASP A 277 7.24 -21.71 -18.49
C ASP A 277 6.53 -21.44 -17.15
N TYR A 278 6.43 -22.49 -16.33
CA TYR A 278 6.32 -22.32 -14.88
C TYR A 278 7.66 -21.81 -14.35
N LEU A 279 7.78 -20.50 -14.15
CA LEU A 279 8.69 -19.95 -13.13
C LEU A 279 7.94 -19.95 -11.80
N GLU A 280 8.47 -20.67 -10.82
CA GLU A 280 7.97 -20.70 -9.46
C GLU A 280 7.78 -19.26 -8.92
N PRO A 281 6.66 -18.96 -8.22
CA PRO A 281 6.52 -17.66 -7.58
C PRO A 281 7.62 -17.53 -6.51
N GLU A 282 8.46 -16.50 -6.65
CA GLU A 282 9.33 -16.11 -5.54
C GLU A 282 8.45 -15.78 -4.32
N PRO A 283 8.79 -16.28 -3.13
CA PRO A 283 7.97 -16.06 -1.95
C PRO A 283 7.97 -14.56 -1.61
N GLU A 284 6.76 -14.00 -1.49
CA GLU A 284 6.52 -12.68 -0.93
C GLU A 284 7.24 -12.54 0.41
N ARG A 285 8.22 -11.63 0.45
CA ARG A 285 8.80 -11.15 1.70
C ARG A 285 8.09 -9.86 2.07
N TRP A 286 7.27 -9.96 3.11
CA TRP A 286 6.82 -8.85 3.95
C TRP A 286 7.95 -8.48 4.92
#